data_AF-A0A7X3KC89-F1
#
_entry.id   AF-A0A7X3KC89-F1
#
_cell.length_a   1.000
_cell.length_b   1.000
_cell.length_c   1.000
_cell.angle_alpha   90.00
_cell.angle_beta   90.00
_cell.angle_gamma   90.00
#
_symmetry.space_group_name_H-M   'P 1'
#
loop_
_entity.id
_entity.type
_entity.pdbx_description
1 polymer ?
#
loop_
_entity_poly.entity_id
_entity_poly.type
_entity_poly.pdbx_seq_one_letter_code
_entity_poly.pdbx_strand_id
1 'polypeptide(L)'
;MVAEALESQTYQKRIEADQEAGLALGIQAVPFFLFDGRFSISGAQAQEVFAEALEKAFGLETEPVSLGSSEMACGLNGCSI
;
A
#
# COMPACT_ATOMS: atom_id res chain seq x y z
N MET A 1 13.62 28.74 -4.09
CA MET A 1 13.89 28.25 -2.69
C MET A 1 12.60 27.68 -2.10
N VAL A 2 12.62 26.96 -0.96
CA VAL A 2 11.41 26.39 -0.32
C VAL A 2 10.23 27.39 -0.23
N ALA A 3 10.49 28.66 0.09
CA ALA A 3 9.46 29.71 0.15
C ALA A 3 8.68 29.87 -1.17
N GLU A 4 9.37 29.88 -2.31
CA GLU A 4 8.75 29.99 -3.64
C GLU A 4 7.85 28.79 -3.96
N ALA A 5 8.24 27.59 -3.53
CA ALA A 5 7.43 26.38 -3.72
C ALA A 5 6.15 26.41 -2.87
N LEU A 6 6.21 27.00 -1.67
CA LEU A 6 5.04 27.22 -0.81
C LEU A 6 4.13 28.30 -1.40
N GLU A 7 4.68 29.44 -1.83
CA GLU A 7 3.92 30.54 -2.43
C GLU A 7 3.22 30.13 -3.74
N SER A 8 3.92 29.43 -4.62
CA SER A 8 3.37 28.92 -5.88
C SER A 8 2.57 27.63 -5.72
N GLN A 9 2.48 27.08 -4.50
CA GLN A 9 1.75 25.85 -4.21
C GLN A 9 2.15 24.69 -5.14
N THR A 10 3.45 24.57 -5.44
CA THR A 10 3.98 23.66 -6.47
C THR A 10 3.51 22.20 -6.28
N TYR A 11 3.27 21.77 -5.03
CA TYR A 11 2.92 20.40 -4.67
C TYR A 11 1.44 20.19 -4.32
N GLN A 12 0.58 21.21 -4.42
CA GLN A 12 -0.81 21.14 -3.96
C GLN A 12 -1.57 19.93 -4.53
N LYS A 13 -1.49 19.71 -5.84
CA LYS A 13 -2.15 18.57 -6.50
C LYS A 13 -1.67 17.21 -6.00
N ARG A 14 -0.39 17.10 -5.63
CA ARG A 14 0.17 15.84 -5.09
C ARG A 14 -0.32 15.60 -3.66
N ILE A 15 -0.38 16.66 -2.86
CA ILE A 15 -0.92 16.61 -1.50
C ILE A 15 -2.39 16.18 -1.51
N GLU A 16 -3.20 16.71 -2.44
CA GLU A 16 -4.60 16.33 -2.63
C GLU A 16 -4.73 14.86 -3.06
N ALA A 17 -3.96 14.43 -4.05
CA ALA A 17 -3.97 13.06 -4.53
C ALA A 17 -3.59 12.04 -3.43
N ASP A 18 -2.59 12.35 -2.59
CA ASP A 18 -2.19 11.48 -1.48
C ASP A 18 -3.30 11.39 -0.40
N GLN A 19 -4.01 12.49 -0.13
CA GLN A 19 -5.15 12.50 0.78
C GLN A 19 -6.33 11.68 0.23
N GLU A 20 -6.68 11.87 -1.04
CA GLU A 20 -7.75 11.12 -1.70
C GLU A 20 -7.44 9.63 -1.73
N ALA A 21 -6.20 9.25 -2.03
CA ALA A 21 -5.76 7.86 -1.99
C ALA A 21 -5.91 7.26 -0.58
N GLY A 22 -5.52 7.99 0.46
CA GLY A 22 -5.68 7.54 1.84
C GLY A 22 -7.14 7.37 2.26
N LEU A 23 -8.01 8.32 1.89
CA LEU A 23 -9.45 8.26 2.16
C LEU A 23 -10.12 7.09 1.41
N ALA A 24 -9.72 6.84 0.16
CA ALA A 24 -10.22 5.71 -0.62
C ALA A 24 -9.84 4.35 -0.01
N LEU A 25 -8.72 4.28 0.71
CA LEU A 25 -8.30 3.12 1.50
C LEU A 25 -8.97 3.05 2.89
N GLY A 26 -9.83 4.00 3.25
CA GLY A 26 -10.53 4.05 4.54
C GLY A 26 -9.66 4.55 5.71
N ILE A 27 -8.52 5.19 5.43
CA ILE A 27 -7.62 5.74 6.45
C ILE A 27 -8.27 7.01 7.06
N GLN A 28 -8.46 6.99 8.38
CA GLN A 28 -9.12 8.08 9.12
C GLN A 28 -8.21 8.80 10.12
N ALA A 29 -7.04 8.24 10.41
CA ALA A 29 -6.11 8.78 11.39
C ALA A 29 -4.66 8.47 10.98
N VAL A 30 -3.74 9.32 11.44
CA VAL A 30 -2.30 9.20 11.23
C VAL A 30 -1.56 9.07 12.56
N PRO A 31 -0.39 8.40 12.60
CA PRO A 31 0.29 7.75 11.47
C PRO A 31 -0.38 6.42 11.06
N PHE A 32 -0.33 6.09 9.77
CA PHE A 32 -0.84 4.84 9.21
C PHE A 32 0.21 4.29 8.23
N PHE A 33 0.39 2.98 8.23
CA PHE A 33 1.37 2.29 7.40
C PHE A 33 0.68 1.13 6.68
N LEU A 34 0.95 0.96 5.38
CA LEU A 34 0.44 -0.13 4.56
C LEU A 34 1.62 -0.84 3.90
N PHE A 35 1.79 -2.13 4.17
CA PHE A 35 2.84 -2.99 3.66
C PHE A 35 2.28 -3.92 2.59
N ASP A 36 2.90 -3.91 1.41
CA ASP A 36 2.52 -4.73 0.24
C ASP A 36 1.03 -4.62 -0.15
N GLY A 37 0.35 -3.51 0.20
CA GLY A 37 -1.09 -3.35 -0.03
C GLY A 37 -1.99 -4.32 0.76
N ARG A 38 -1.42 -5.08 1.72
CA ARG A 38 -2.09 -6.20 2.38
C ARG A 38 -2.12 -6.07 3.90
N PHE A 39 -1.02 -5.62 4.51
CA PHE A 39 -0.89 -5.53 5.96
C PHE A 39 -0.84 -4.07 6.38
N SER A 40 -1.60 -3.67 7.39
CA SER A 40 -1.60 -2.29 7.87
C SER A 40 -1.32 -2.17 9.35
N ILE A 41 -0.67 -1.07 9.72
CA ILE A 41 -0.43 -0.65 11.10
C ILE A 41 -1.05 0.73 11.27
N SER A 42 -1.94 0.86 12.26
CA SER A 42 -2.54 2.13 12.65
C SER A 42 -1.92 2.63 13.96
N GLY A 43 -1.47 3.89 13.95
CA GLY A 43 -0.80 4.54 15.06
C GLY A 43 0.69 4.23 15.15
N ALA A 44 1.35 4.92 16.08
CA ALA A 44 2.77 4.75 16.37
C ALA A 44 2.96 3.50 17.26
N GLN A 45 2.91 2.33 16.64
CA GLN A 45 3.12 1.04 17.33
C GLN A 45 4.58 0.83 17.72
N ALA A 46 4.83 -0.19 18.55
CA ALA A 46 6.17 -0.61 18.93
C ALA A 46 6.96 -1.16 17.72
N GLN A 47 8.29 -1.12 17.80
CA GLN A 47 9.16 -1.52 16.70
C GLN A 47 8.98 -3.00 16.32
N GLU A 48 8.69 -3.87 17.29
CA GLU A 48 8.47 -5.29 17.10
C GLU A 48 7.27 -5.55 16.18
N VAL A 49 6.21 -4.74 16.28
CA VAL A 49 5.02 -4.83 15.42
C VAL A 49 5.38 -4.48 13.97
N PHE A 50 6.25 -3.50 13.77
CA PHE A 50 6.75 -3.15 12.44
C PHE A 50 7.64 -4.24 11.84
N ALA A 51 8.48 -4.88 12.65
CA ALA A 51 9.31 -6.00 12.21
C ALA A 51 8.46 -7.17 11.73
N GLU A 52 7.45 -7.57 12.51
CA GLU A 52 6.51 -8.64 12.14
C GLU A 52 5.71 -8.30 10.87
N ALA A 53 5.23 -7.06 10.74
CA ALA A 53 4.49 -6.64 9.55
C ALA A 53 5.37 -6.68 8.28
N LEU A 54 6.66 -6.34 8.39
CA LEU A 54 7.62 -6.46 7.30
C LEU A 54 7.87 -7.93 6.94
N GLU A 55 8.07 -8.81 7.91
CA GLU A 55 8.26 -10.25 7.67
C GLU A 55 7.06 -10.87 6.93
N LYS A 56 5.84 -10.51 7.36
CA LYS A 56 4.59 -10.94 6.73
C LYS A 56 4.41 -10.39 5.32
N ALA A 57 4.70 -9.10 5.12
CA ALA A 57 4.62 -8.46 3.82
C ALA A 57 5.63 -9.04 2.81
N PHE A 58 6.80 -9.46 3.30
CA PHE A 58 7.82 -10.11 2.48
C PHE A 58 7.49 -11.58 2.17
N GLY A 59 6.45 -12.15 2.79
CA GLY A 59 6.06 -13.55 2.61
C GLY A 59 6.98 -14.54 3.31
N LEU A 60 7.72 -14.10 4.34
CA LEU A 60 8.54 -15.00 5.17
C LEU A 60 7.66 -15.94 6.02
N GLU A 61 6.42 -15.53 6.31
CA GLU A 61 5.38 -16.41 6.83
C GLU A 61 4.52 -16.93 5.67
N THR A 62 4.80 -18.15 5.22
CA THR A 62 4.05 -18.81 4.16
C THR A 62 2.68 -19.27 4.67
N GLU A 63 1.73 -18.36 4.81
CA GLU A 63 0.32 -18.73 4.69
C GLU A 63 0.13 -19.13 3.21
N PRO A 64 -0.35 -20.36 2.89
CA PRO A 64 -0.58 -20.74 1.52
C PRO A 64 -1.66 -19.82 0.96
N VAL A 65 -1.24 -18.85 0.14
CA VAL A 65 -2.14 -18.18 -0.77
C VAL A 65 -2.71 -19.29 -1.64
N SER A 66 -3.95 -19.70 -1.34
CA SER A 66 -4.77 -20.42 -2.30
C SER A 66 -4.98 -19.45 -3.45
N LEU A 67 -4.06 -19.52 -4.41
CA LEU A 67 -4.30 -19.09 -5.77
C LEU A 67 -5.47 -19.95 -6.22
N GLY A 68 -6.69 -19.46 -5.94
CA GLY A 68 -7.89 -19.94 -6.58
C GLY A 68 -7.55 -19.98 -8.06
N SER A 69 -7.57 -21.19 -8.62
CA SER A 69 -7.34 -21.46 -10.03
C SER A 69 -8.36 -20.65 -10.81
N SER A 70 -8.01 -19.43 -11.17
CA SER A 70 -8.79 -18.68 -12.14
C SER A 70 -8.57 -19.41 -13.45
N GLU A 71 -9.58 -20.17 -13.87
CA GLU A 71 -9.62 -20.93 -15.13
C GLU A 71 -9.55 -20.02 -16.38
N MET A 72 -9.35 -18.71 -16.21
CA MET A 72 -8.86 -17.79 -17.25
C MET A 72 -7.60 -17.06 -16.78
N ALA A 73 -6.45 -17.73 -16.89
CA ALA A 73 -5.15 -17.09 -16.89
C ALA A 73 -4.49 -17.30 -18.26
N CYS A 74 -4.12 -16.20 -18.92
CA CYS A 74 -3.38 -16.24 -20.18
C CYS A 74 -1.95 -16.73 -19.93
N GLY A 75 -1.61 -17.91 -20.46
CA GLY A 75 -0.25 -18.43 -20.41
C GLY A 75 0.66 -17.85 -21.48
N LEU A 76 1.93 -18.26 -21.47
CA LEU A 76 2.92 -17.97 -22.53
C LEU A 76 2.44 -18.40 -23.94
N ASN A 77 1.45 -19.31 -24.00
CA ASN A 77 0.86 -19.81 -25.23
C ASN A 77 -0.44 -19.08 -25.64
N GLY A 78 -0.73 -17.93 -25.01
CA GLY A 78 -1.94 -17.15 -25.27
C GLY A 78 -3.18 -17.71 -24.55
N CYS A 79 -4.27 -16.95 -24.66
CA CYS A 79 -5.59 -17.36 -24.17
C CYS A 79 -6.34 -18.02 -25.31
N SER A 80 -6.90 -19.21 -25.07
CA SER A 80 -7.98 -19.74 -25.91
C SER A 80 -9.26 -18.98 -25.57
N ILE A 81 -9.58 -17.99 -26.41
CA ILE A 81 -10.88 -17.32 -26.43
C ILE A 81 -11.94 -18.19 -27.11
#